data_AF-A0A7X6URW7-F1
#
_entry.id   AF-A0A7X6URW7-F1
#
_cell.length_a   1.000
_cell.length_b   1.000
_cell.length_c   1.000
_cell.angle_alpha   90.00
_cell.angle_beta   90.00
_cell.angle_gamma   90.00
#
_symmetry.space_group_name_H-M   'P 1'
#
loop_
_entity.id
_entity.type
_entity.pdbx_description
1 polymer ?
#
loop_
_entity_poly.entity_id
_entity_poly.type
_entity_poly.pdbx_seq_one_letter_code
_entity_poly.pdbx_strand_id
1 'polypeptide(L)'
;MGKYGEVAVKAARYINECGDPRSAWEKASCEVFERGSSSQKKGCPKNAFLGLYGGKGKNATYAQAALAYLKANPNQNITADELWAIIMAGVHKAHNHQMDVVLSLYKEGLI
;
A
#
# COMPACT_ATOMS: atom_id res chain seq x y z
N MET A 1 -8.31 6.21 7.38
CA MET A 1 -7.00 5.83 6.82
C MET A 1 -6.11 5.43 7.98
N GLY A 2 -5.46 4.25 7.93
CA GLY A 2 -4.49 3.86 8.96
C GLY A 2 -3.13 4.54 8.77
N LYS A 3 -2.20 4.37 9.73
CA LYS A 3 -0.85 4.96 9.63
C LYS A 3 -0.07 4.50 8.39
N TYR A 4 -0.27 3.26 7.93
CA TYR A 4 0.39 2.80 6.70
C TYR A 4 -0.22 3.39 5.44
N GLY A 5 -1.53 3.64 5.42
CA GLY A 5 -2.17 4.48 4.40
C GLY A 5 -1.58 5.88 4.36
N GLU A 6 -1.40 6.53 5.52
CA GLU A 6 -0.75 7.85 5.59
C GLU A 6 0.67 7.83 5.04
N VAL A 7 1.48 6.83 5.43
CA VAL A 7 2.83 6.62 4.88
C VAL A 7 2.79 6.48 3.36
N ALA A 8 1.86 5.70 2.81
CA ALA A 8 1.75 5.51 1.38
C ALA A 8 1.45 6.82 0.62
N VAL A 9 0.49 7.61 1.12
CA VAL A 9 0.13 8.90 0.52
C VAL A 9 1.29 9.89 0.55
N LYS A 10 1.97 10.01 1.70
CA LYS A 10 3.18 10.85 1.80
C LYS A 10 4.28 10.36 0.87
N ALA A 11 4.54 9.05 0.85
CA ALA A 11 5.56 8.45 0.00
C ALA A 11 5.29 8.73 -1.47
N ALA A 12 4.06 8.55 -1.96
CA ALA A 12 3.68 8.85 -3.35
C ALA A 12 3.98 10.31 -3.73
N ARG A 13 3.70 11.26 -2.82
CA ARG A 13 3.99 12.69 -3.03
C ARG A 13 5.49 13.01 -3.00
N TYR A 14 6.30 12.22 -2.29
CA TYR A 14 7.76 12.38 -2.22
C TYR A 14 8.53 11.70 -3.35
N ILE A 15 7.90 10.94 -4.26
CA ILE A 15 8.63 10.18 -5.29
C ILE A 15 9.50 11.11 -6.15
N ASN A 16 8.96 12.23 -6.62
CA ASN A 16 9.70 13.17 -7.47
C ASN A 16 10.85 13.85 -6.71
N GLU A 17 10.69 14.08 -5.41
CA GLU A 17 11.73 14.68 -4.56
C GLU A 17 12.86 13.69 -4.25
N CYS A 18 12.51 12.44 -3.92
CA CYS A 18 13.46 11.41 -3.54
C CYS A 18 14.09 10.68 -4.74
N GLY A 19 13.55 10.86 -5.95
CA GLY A 19 14.00 10.20 -7.18
C GLY A 19 13.52 8.76 -7.35
N ASP A 20 13.16 8.05 -6.26
CA ASP A 20 12.65 6.69 -6.34
C ASP A 20 11.61 6.35 -5.23
N PRO A 21 10.70 5.39 -5.48
CA PRO A 21 9.65 5.00 -4.53
C PRO A 21 10.15 4.40 -3.22
N ARG A 22 11.32 3.75 -3.20
CA ARG A 22 11.87 3.15 -1.98
C ARG A 22 12.39 4.24 -1.06
N SER A 23 13.17 5.17 -1.57
CA SER A 23 13.63 6.33 -0.79
C SER A 23 12.45 7.17 -0.28
N ALA A 24 11.40 7.34 -1.10
CA ALA A 24 10.19 8.04 -0.71
C ALA A 24 9.41 7.34 0.42
N TRP A 25 9.27 6.01 0.38
CA TRP A 25 8.66 5.22 1.46
C TRP A 25 9.47 5.34 2.76
N GLU A 26 10.79 5.22 2.66
CA GLU A 26 11.70 5.32 3.79
C GLU A 26 11.61 6.68 4.48
N LYS A 27 11.56 7.77 3.71
CA LYS A 27 11.33 9.12 4.22
C LYS A 27 9.99 9.22 4.95
N ALA A 28 8.89 8.88 4.27
CA ALA A 28 7.54 8.98 4.82
C ALA A 28 7.34 8.11 6.07
N SER A 29 7.87 6.89 6.09
CA SER A 29 7.76 5.99 7.23
C SER A 29 8.53 6.48 8.46
N CYS A 30 9.66 7.17 8.29
CA CYS A 30 10.39 7.82 9.38
C CYS A 30 9.66 9.05 9.95
N GLU A 31 8.81 9.70 9.16
CA GLU A 31 8.01 10.84 9.62
C GLU A 31 6.76 10.42 10.40
N VAL A 32 6.14 9.29 10.01
CA VAL A 32 4.87 8.81 10.62
C VAL A 32 5.10 7.91 11.83
N PHE A 33 6.19 7.14 11.82
CA PHE A 33 6.53 6.20 12.89
C PHE A 33 7.83 6.60 13.59
N GLU A 34 7.97 6.17 14.84
CA GLU A 34 9.23 6.29 15.56
C GLU A 34 10.36 5.61 14.77
N ARG A 35 11.45 6.35 14.57
CA ARG A 35 12.63 5.87 13.84
C ARG A 35 13.18 4.63 14.53
N GLY A 36 13.36 3.56 13.76
CA GLY A 36 13.87 2.28 14.25
C GLY A 36 12.81 1.30 14.72
N SER A 37 11.55 1.73 14.87
CA SER A 37 10.45 0.88 15.32
C SER A 37 10.13 -0.27 14.35
N SER A 38 9.51 -1.33 14.87
CA SER A 38 9.03 -2.46 14.06
C SER A 38 7.99 -2.04 13.02
N SER A 39 7.20 -0.99 13.32
CA SER A 39 6.22 -0.45 12.38
C SER A 39 6.88 0.27 11.22
N GLN A 40 7.87 1.12 11.49
CA GLN A 40 8.67 1.79 10.46
C GLN A 40 9.34 0.78 9.50
N LYS A 41 9.83 -0.35 10.04
CA LYS A 41 10.53 -1.40 9.29
C LYS A 41 9.59 -2.44 8.65
N LYS A 42 8.26 -2.35 8.80
CA LYS A 42 7.33 -3.41 8.36
C LYS A 42 7.34 -3.58 6.83
N GLY A 43 7.72 -4.77 6.37
CA GLY A 43 7.91 -5.05 4.95
C GLY A 43 6.64 -5.28 4.11
N CYS A 44 5.54 -5.76 4.70
CA CYS A 44 4.30 -6.05 3.96
C CYS A 44 3.68 -4.83 3.27
N PRO A 45 3.35 -3.74 3.99
CA PRO A 45 2.81 -2.53 3.37
C PRO A 45 3.84 -1.84 2.47
N LYS A 46 5.12 -1.84 2.85
CA LYS A 46 6.21 -1.32 2.00
C LYS A 46 6.25 -2.02 0.64
N ASN A 47 6.28 -3.35 0.63
CA ASN A 47 6.37 -4.11 -0.62
C ASN A 47 5.08 -4.04 -1.44
N ALA A 48 3.92 -3.80 -0.81
CA ALA A 48 2.68 -3.48 -1.52
C ALA A 48 2.81 -2.13 -2.24
N PHE A 49 3.26 -1.08 -1.55
CA PHE A 49 3.52 0.22 -2.15
C PHE A 49 4.51 0.13 -3.30
N LEU A 50 5.68 -0.47 -3.09
CA LEU A 50 6.70 -0.62 -4.13
C LEU A 50 6.16 -1.39 -5.35
N GLY A 51 5.26 -2.36 -5.15
CA GLY A 51 4.62 -3.10 -6.24
C GLY A 51 3.78 -2.24 -7.18
N LEU A 52 3.17 -1.18 -6.66
CA LEU A 52 2.41 -0.20 -7.45
C LEU A 52 3.33 0.67 -8.32
N TYR A 53 4.63 0.70 -8.03
CA TYR A 53 5.66 1.44 -8.78
C TYR A 53 6.72 0.50 -9.39
N GLY A 54 6.33 -0.71 -9.81
CA GLY A 54 7.19 -1.64 -10.57
C GLY A 54 8.02 -2.61 -9.72
N GLY A 55 7.88 -2.60 -8.39
CA GLY A 55 8.44 -3.60 -7.50
C GLY A 55 7.86 -5.01 -7.74
N LYS A 56 8.60 -6.04 -7.31
CA LYS A 56 8.24 -7.46 -7.49
C LYS A 56 8.03 -8.17 -6.15
N GLY A 57 7.37 -9.33 -6.17
CA GLY A 57 7.16 -10.21 -5.02
C GLY A 57 5.69 -10.33 -4.61
N LYS A 58 5.41 -11.20 -3.64
CA LYS A 58 4.02 -11.58 -3.28
C LYS A 58 3.13 -10.39 -2.91
N ASN A 59 3.64 -9.47 -2.07
CA ASN A 59 2.88 -8.27 -1.69
C ASN A 59 2.69 -7.29 -2.85
N ALA A 60 3.62 -7.23 -3.80
CA ALA A 60 3.47 -6.44 -5.01
C ALA A 60 2.35 -7.01 -5.89
N THR A 61 2.33 -8.34 -6.09
CA THR A 61 1.25 -9.03 -6.82
C THR A 61 -0.11 -8.78 -6.17
N TYR A 62 -0.23 -8.86 -4.85
CA TYR A 62 -1.48 -8.56 -4.16
C TYR A 62 -1.93 -7.10 -4.37
N ALA A 63 -1.00 -6.15 -4.31
CA ALA A 63 -1.31 -4.73 -4.52
C ALA A 63 -1.77 -4.44 -5.95
N GLN A 64 -1.11 -5.05 -6.95
CA GLN A 64 -1.48 -4.90 -8.36
C GLN A 64 -2.84 -5.52 -8.66
N ALA A 65 -3.14 -6.70 -8.10
CA ALA A 65 -4.45 -7.34 -8.22
C ALA A 65 -5.56 -6.50 -7.57
N ALA A 66 -5.28 -5.95 -6.38
CA ALA A 66 -6.19 -5.03 -5.70
C ALA A 66 -6.47 -3.76 -6.51
N LEU A 67 -5.43 -3.15 -7.10
CA LEU A 67 -5.61 -1.97 -7.97
C LEU A 67 -6.43 -2.31 -9.22
N ALA A 68 -6.16 -3.46 -9.85
CA ALA A 68 -6.92 -3.91 -11.01
C ALA A 68 -8.40 -4.10 -10.68
N TYR A 69 -8.70 -4.70 -9.52
CA TYR A 69 -10.07 -4.84 -9.04
C TYR A 69 -10.76 -3.49 -8.83
N LEU A 70 -10.10 -2.53 -8.17
CA LEU A 70 -10.67 -1.20 -7.91
C LEU A 70 -10.94 -0.43 -9.21
N LYS A 71 -10.01 -0.50 -10.18
CA LYS A 71 -10.19 0.13 -11.50
C LYS A 71 -11.34 -0.48 -12.30
N ALA A 72 -11.57 -1.79 -12.16
CA ALA A 72 -12.72 -2.47 -12.77
C ALA A 72 -14.05 -2.17 -12.05
N ASN A 73 -14.00 -1.71 -10.78
CA ASN A 73 -15.16 -1.46 -9.93
C ASN A 73 -15.09 -0.07 -9.28
N PRO A 74 -15.04 1.03 -10.05
CA PRO A 74 -14.66 2.36 -9.55
C PRO A 74 -15.61 2.96 -8.51
N ASN A 75 -16.86 2.50 -8.46
CA ASN A 75 -17.89 3.00 -7.53
C ASN A 75 -18.06 2.13 -6.28
N GLN A 76 -17.22 1.11 -6.11
CA GLN A 76 -17.37 0.18 -4.99
C GLN A 76 -16.74 0.74 -3.71
N ASN A 77 -17.56 0.94 -2.68
CA ASN A 77 -17.08 1.27 -1.35
C ASN A 77 -16.74 -0.02 -0.61
N ILE A 78 -15.46 -0.36 -0.53
CA ILE A 78 -14.96 -1.59 0.07
C ILE A 78 -13.92 -1.29 1.15
N THR A 79 -13.97 -2.06 2.24
CA THR A 79 -12.98 -2.03 3.32
C THR A 79 -11.72 -2.79 2.95
N ALA A 80 -10.67 -2.64 3.76
CA ALA A 80 -9.41 -3.34 3.54
C ALA A 80 -9.54 -4.87 3.69
N ASP A 81 -10.40 -5.33 4.60
CA ASP A 81 -10.65 -6.76 4.82
C ASP A 81 -11.48 -7.37 3.69
N GLU A 82 -12.52 -6.68 3.24
CA GLU A 82 -13.32 -7.13 2.09
C GLU A 82 -12.48 -7.17 0.81
N LEU A 83 -11.66 -6.13 0.55
CA LEU A 83 -10.76 -6.13 -0.60
C LEU A 83 -9.77 -7.30 -0.51
N TRP A 84 -9.23 -7.56 0.67
CA TRP A 84 -8.34 -8.68 0.87
C TRP A 84 -9.02 -10.03 0.63
N ALA A 85 -10.25 -10.21 1.11
CA ALA A 85 -11.02 -11.44 0.90
C ALA A 85 -11.22 -11.75 -0.59
N ILE A 86 -11.50 -10.70 -1.39
CA ILE A 86 -11.61 -10.81 -2.85
C ILE A 86 -10.28 -11.27 -3.46
N ILE A 87 -9.16 -10.62 -3.09
CA ILE A 87 -7.84 -10.95 -3.64
C ILE A 87 -7.35 -12.34 -3.22
N MET A 88 -7.72 -12.82 -2.03
CA MET A 88 -7.31 -14.12 -1.54
C MET A 88 -8.15 -15.28 -2.09
N ALA A 89 -9.28 -15.02 -2.75
CA ALA A 89 -10.12 -16.02 -3.42
C ALA A 89 -10.37 -17.30 -2.58
N GLY A 90 -10.72 -17.11 -1.30
CA GLY A 90 -11.02 -18.21 -0.37
C GLY A 90 -9.82 -18.73 0.45
N VAL A 91 -8.61 -18.21 0.24
CA VAL A 91 -7.45 -18.55 1.09
C VAL A 91 -7.55 -17.82 2.44
N HIS A 92 -7.59 -18.59 3.52
CA HIS A 92 -7.61 -18.06 4.89
C HIS A 92 -6.25 -17.51 5.31
N LYS A 93 -6.08 -16.20 5.13
CA LYS A 93 -4.90 -15.46 5.58
C LYS A 93 -5.31 -14.04 5.95
N ALA A 94 -4.76 -13.49 7.03
CA ALA A 94 -4.97 -12.08 7.35
C ALA A 94 -4.08 -11.19 6.47
N HIS A 95 -4.60 -10.05 6.04
CA HIS A 95 -3.76 -8.99 5.52
C HIS A 95 -2.94 -8.37 6.66
N ASN A 96 -1.83 -7.76 6.31
CA ASN A 96 -0.90 -7.06 7.20
C ASN A 96 -0.70 -5.63 6.68
N HIS A 97 -1.82 -4.93 6.48
CA HIS A 97 -1.94 -3.55 5.98
C HIS A 97 -1.60 -3.32 4.50
N GLN A 98 -1.41 -4.37 3.67
CA GLN A 98 -1.21 -4.19 2.23
C GLN A 98 -2.41 -3.47 1.58
N MET A 99 -3.64 -3.80 1.98
CA MET A 99 -4.85 -3.19 1.40
C MET A 99 -5.09 -1.76 1.87
N ASP A 100 -4.62 -1.38 3.08
CA ASP A 100 -4.68 0.01 3.56
C ASP A 100 -3.86 0.93 2.66
N VAL A 101 -2.69 0.46 2.18
CA VAL A 101 -1.86 1.16 1.19
C VAL A 101 -2.62 1.40 -0.11
N VAL A 102 -3.19 0.33 -0.69
CA VAL A 102 -3.86 0.41 -2.00
C VAL A 102 -5.09 1.31 -1.93
N LEU A 103 -5.95 1.11 -0.93
CA LEU A 103 -7.18 1.89 -0.77
C LEU A 103 -6.88 3.38 -0.53
N SER A 104 -5.87 3.69 0.28
CA SER A 104 -5.54 5.09 0.58
C SER A 104 -5.02 5.83 -0.65
N LEU A 105 -4.11 5.20 -1.41
CA LEU A 105 -3.60 5.79 -2.65
C LEU A 105 -4.69 5.95 -3.72
N TYR A 106 -5.55 4.93 -3.88
CA TYR A 106 -6.63 4.97 -4.86
C TYR A 106 -7.66 6.06 -4.54
N LYS A 107 -8.06 6.20 -3.27
CA LYS A 107 -8.98 7.25 -2.81
C LYS A 107 -8.43 8.66 -2.98
N GLU A 108 -7.11 8.82 -2.90
CA GLU A 108 -6.41 10.09 -3.13
C GLU A 108 -6.11 10.35 -4.62
N GLY A 109 -6.46 9.42 -5.53
CA GLY A 109 -6.19 9.56 -6.97
C GLY A 109 -4.71 9.49 -7.34
N LEU A 110 -3.89 8.81 -6.53
CA LEU A 110 -2.43 8.73 -6.71
C LEU A 110 -1.96 7.51 -7.51
N ILE A 111 -2.85 6.57 -7.86
CA ILE A 111 -2.57 5.33 -8.62
C ILE A 111 -3.74 4.91 -9.54
#